data_AF-A0A2E0G7D7-F1
#
_entry.id   AF-A0A2E0G7D7-F1
#
_cell.length_a   1.000
_cell.length_b   1.000
_cell.length_c   1.000
_cell.angle_alpha   90.00
_cell.angle_beta   90.00
_cell.angle_gamma   90.00
#
_symmetry.space_group_name_H-M   'P 1'
#
loop_
_entity.id
_entity.type
_entity.pdbx_description
1 polymer ?
#
loop_
_entity_poly.entity_id
_entity_poly.type
_entity_poly.pdbx_seq_one_letter_code
_entity_poly.pdbx_strand_id
1 'polypeptide(L)'
;MISTFSILLFLMFCCFFLYSIWPLLFDRINNIHKDHDMLNDLERRKLILYREIQYLDNEYFIHNINTNDYNSSRADLVREVSKIIDQISSFLPNQKI
;
A
#
# COMPACT_ATOMS: atom_id res chain seq x y z
N MET A 1 36.83 -8.36 44.96
CA MET A 1 37.14 -7.96 43.57
C MET A 1 36.17 -8.67 42.66
N ILE A 2 35.39 -7.92 41.86
CA ILE A 2 34.54 -8.54 40.84
C ILE A 2 35.48 -9.10 39.75
N SER A 3 35.27 -10.34 39.32
CA SER A 3 36.08 -10.93 38.25
C SER A 3 35.67 -10.33 36.91
N THR A 4 36.63 -9.96 36.07
CA THR A 4 36.39 -9.45 34.70
C THR A 4 35.57 -10.42 33.86
N PHE A 5 35.72 -11.73 34.11
CA PHE A 5 34.91 -12.78 33.49
C PHE A 5 33.42 -12.68 33.83
N SER A 6 33.10 -12.34 35.08
CA SER A 6 31.71 -12.15 35.51
C SER A 6 31.05 -10.94 34.83
N ILE A 7 31.82 -9.88 34.59
CA ILE A 7 31.34 -8.69 33.84
C ILE A 7 31.07 -9.05 32.38
N LEU A 8 31.97 -9.81 31.73
CA LEU A 8 31.79 -10.24 30.34
C LEU A 8 30.52 -11.08 30.16
N LEU A 9 30.28 -12.00 31.08
CA LEU A 9 29.10 -12.87 31.05
C LEU A 9 27.81 -12.08 31.23
N PHE A 10 27.81 -11.10 32.13
CA PHE A 10 26.69 -10.18 32.32
C PHE A 10 26.43 -9.32 31.07
N LEU A 11 27.49 -8.83 30.41
CA LEU A 11 27.36 -8.05 29.17
C LEU A 11 26.75 -8.87 28.04
N MET A 12 27.22 -10.11 27.86
CA MET A 12 26.65 -11.04 26.88
C MET A 12 25.17 -11.32 27.14
N PHE A 13 24.80 -11.52 28.41
CA PHE A 13 23.40 -11.69 28.80
C PHE A 13 22.56 -10.45 28.46
N CYS A 14 23.04 -9.25 28.77
CA CYS A 14 22.38 -8.01 28.38
C CYS A 14 22.24 -7.87 26.85
N CYS A 15 23.25 -8.24 26.06
CA CYS A 15 23.16 -8.21 24.60
C CYS A 15 22.05 -9.13 24.07
N PHE A 16 21.92 -10.35 24.59
CA PHE A 16 20.82 -11.26 24.21
C PHE A 16 19.46 -10.69 24.56
N PHE A 17 19.32 -10.11 25.75
CA PHE A 17 18.08 -9.44 26.16
C PHE A 17 17.74 -8.27 25.25
N LEU A 18 18.70 -7.37 25.00
CA LEU A 18 18.51 -6.22 24.12
C LEU A 18 18.15 -6.65 22.70
N TYR A 19 18.76 -7.72 22.18
CA TYR A 19 18.43 -8.27 20.86
C TYR A 19 17.00 -8.85 20.83
N SER A 20 16.55 -9.49 21.91
CA SER A 20 15.17 -10.00 22.01
C SER A 20 14.12 -8.88 22.08
N ILE A 21 14.47 -7.70 22.59
CA ILE A 21 13.58 -6.54 22.76
C ILE A 21 13.70 -5.56 21.57
N TRP A 22 14.78 -5.66 20.79
CA TRP A 22 15.01 -4.94 19.54
C TRP A 22 13.80 -4.94 18.58
N PRO A 23 13.12 -6.07 18.29
CA PRO A 23 11.97 -6.07 17.39
C PRO A 23 10.78 -5.26 17.93
N LEU A 24 10.57 -5.22 19.26
CA LEU A 24 9.49 -4.41 19.85
C LEU A 24 9.73 -2.90 19.68
N LEU A 25 10.99 -2.47 19.65
CA LEU A 25 11.34 -1.07 19.44
C LEU A 25 11.21 -0.64 17.97
N PHE A 26 11.12 -1.61 17.05
CA PHE A 26 11.07 -1.40 15.61
C PHE A 26 9.66 -1.56 14.99
N ASP A 27 8.60 -1.38 15.80
CA ASP A 27 7.20 -1.40 15.37
C ASP A 27 6.89 -0.43 14.20
N ARG A 28 7.74 0.59 14.01
CA ARG A 28 7.64 1.55 12.90
C ARG A 28 7.89 0.92 11.51
N ILE A 29 8.73 -0.11 11.39
CA ILE A 29 8.97 -0.78 10.09
C ILE A 29 7.72 -1.50 9.59
N ASN A 30 6.95 -2.12 10.49
CA ASN A 30 5.79 -2.91 10.11
C ASN A 30 4.67 -2.04 9.48
N ASN A 31 4.56 -0.79 9.93
CA ASN A 31 3.61 0.17 9.34
C ASN A 31 4.03 0.63 7.94
N ILE A 32 5.33 0.78 7.68
CA ILE A 32 5.85 1.12 6.33
C ILE A 32 5.54 -0.01 5.34
N HIS A 33 5.64 -1.27 5.76
CA HIS A 33 5.33 -2.42 4.89
C HIS A 33 3.84 -2.48 4.55
N LYS A 34 2.96 -2.28 5.55
CA LYS A 34 1.50 -2.23 5.34
C LYS A 34 1.07 -1.10 4.42
N ASP A 35 1.72 0.06 4.52
CA ASP A 35 1.44 1.22 3.68
C ASP A 35 1.83 0.97 2.21
N HIS A 36 2.98 0.34 2.00
CA HIS A 36 3.42 -0.12 0.67
C HIS A 36 2.48 -1.17 0.06
N ASP A 37 2.04 -2.15 0.85
CA ASP A 37 1.11 -3.19 0.39
C ASP A 37 -0.25 -2.57 -0.01
N MET A 38 -0.75 -1.62 0.79
CA MET A 38 -1.99 -0.91 0.50
C MET A 38 -1.86 -0.06 -0.77
N LEU A 39 -0.77 0.70 -0.93
CA LEU A 39 -0.53 1.48 -2.15
C LEU A 39 -0.49 0.60 -3.41
N ASN A 40 0.16 -0.57 -3.32
CA ASN A 40 0.24 -1.53 -4.42
C ASN A 40 -1.14 -2.12 -4.78
N ASP A 41 -1.98 -2.38 -3.78
CA ASP A 41 -3.37 -2.82 -4.00
C ASP A 41 -4.21 -1.74 -4.71
N LEU A 42 -4.09 -0.47 -4.29
CA LEU A 42 -4.75 0.65 -4.95
C LEU A 42 -4.30 0.81 -6.40
N GLU A 43 -3.00 0.67 -6.67
CA GLU A 43 -2.48 0.74 -8.04
C GLU A 43 -2.99 -0.40 -8.92
N ARG A 44 -3.06 -1.62 -8.37
CA ARG A 44 -3.65 -2.76 -9.06
C ARG A 44 -5.12 -2.52 -9.40
N ARG A 45 -5.89 -1.98 -8.45
CA ARG A 45 -7.31 -1.69 -8.65
C ARG A 45 -7.54 -0.59 -9.69
N LYS A 46 -6.69 0.45 -9.71
CA LYS A 46 -6.65 1.47 -10.79
C LYS A 46 -6.49 0.83 -12.17
N LEU A 47 -5.56 -0.12 -12.33
CA LEU A 47 -5.34 -0.81 -13.60
C LEU A 47 -6.53 -1.65 -14.05
N ILE A 48 -7.23 -2.30 -13.10
CA ILE A 48 -8.44 -3.09 -13.40
C ILE A 48 -9.54 -2.17 -13.94
N LEU A 49 -9.80 -1.04 -13.28
CA LEU A 49 -10.82 -0.08 -13.73
C LEU A 49 -10.51 0.52 -15.09
N TYR A 50 -9.24 0.83 -15.40
CA TYR A 50 -8.88 1.28 -16.74
C TYR A 50 -9.15 0.23 -17.81
N ARG A 51 -8.90 -1.04 -17.48
CA ARG A 51 -9.23 -2.14 -18.38
C ARG A 51 -10.75 -2.26 -18.57
N GLU A 52 -11.52 -2.08 -17.50
CA GLU A 52 -12.98 -2.10 -17.56
C GLU A 52 -13.56 -0.96 -18.40
N ILE A 53 -13.00 0.26 -18.28
CA ILE A 53 -13.34 1.38 -19.16
C ILE A 53 -13.05 1.02 -20.62
N GLN A 54 -11.89 0.41 -20.89
CA GLN A 54 -11.55 -0.03 -22.25
C GLN A 54 -12.51 -1.10 -22.78
N TYR A 55 -12.93 -2.05 -21.95
CA TYR A 55 -13.94 -3.03 -22.34
C TYR A 55 -15.28 -2.36 -22.64
N LEU A 56 -15.72 -1.43 -21.79
CA LEU A 56 -16.95 -0.66 -21.99
C LEU A 56 -16.91 0.16 -23.29
N ASP A 57 -15.78 0.82 -23.57
CA ASP A 57 -15.56 1.57 -24.81
C ASP A 57 -15.64 0.65 -26.05
N ASN A 58 -15.07 -0.55 -25.95
CA ASN A 58 -15.14 -1.54 -27.02
C ASN A 58 -16.57 -2.06 -27.24
N GLU A 59 -17.31 -2.33 -26.16
CA GLU A 59 -18.71 -2.76 -26.23
C GLU A 59 -19.60 -1.69 -26.88
N TYR A 60 -19.36 -0.42 -26.56
CA TYR A 60 -20.03 0.69 -27.22
C TYR A 60 -19.66 0.80 -28.69
N PHE A 61 -18.38 0.62 -29.04
CA PHE A 61 -17.91 0.67 -30.42
C PHE A 61 -18.57 -0.39 -31.32
N ILE A 62 -18.76 -1.61 -30.80
CA ILE A 62 -19.48 -2.69 -31.51
C ILE A 62 -21.01 -2.55 -31.44
N HIS A 63 -21.53 -1.43 -30.91
CA HIS A 63 -22.95 -1.16 -30.72
C HIS A 63 -23.69 -2.23 -29.88
N ASN A 64 -22.98 -2.87 -28.94
CA ASN A 64 -23.55 -3.87 -28.04
C ASN A 64 -24.34 -3.23 -26.88
N ILE A 65 -24.01 -1.99 -26.52
CA ILE A 65 -24.64 -1.24 -25.44
C ILE A 65 -25.17 0.11 -25.93
N ASN A 66 -26.25 0.60 -25.31
CA ASN A 66 -26.86 1.88 -25.64
C ASN A 66 -26.01 3.05 -25.12
N THR A 67 -26.09 4.21 -25.79
CA THR A 67 -25.38 5.44 -25.41
C THR A 67 -25.72 5.89 -23.99
N ASN A 68 -26.96 5.74 -23.54
CA ASN A 68 -27.34 6.11 -22.17
C ASN A 68 -26.64 5.23 -21.12
N ASP A 69 -26.62 3.92 -21.36
CA ASP A 69 -26.03 2.94 -20.43
C ASP A 69 -24.50 3.03 -20.45
N TYR A 70 -23.91 3.30 -21.62
CA TYR A 70 -22.51 3.62 -21.79
C TYR A 70 -22.13 4.87 -20.97
N ASN A 71 -22.86 5.97 -21.12
CA ASN A 71 -22.56 7.22 -20.42
C ASN A 71 -22.67 7.06 -18.90
N SER A 72 -23.70 6.36 -18.41
CA SER A 72 -23.85 6.08 -16.98
C SER A 72 -22.70 5.22 -16.45
N SER A 73 -22.42 4.08 -17.09
CA SER A 73 -21.37 3.16 -16.68
C SER A 73 -19.98 3.81 -16.73
N ARG A 74 -19.70 4.60 -17.77
CA ARG A 74 -18.44 5.32 -17.91
C ARG A 74 -18.28 6.39 -16.83
N ALA A 75 -19.34 7.14 -16.51
CA ALA A 75 -19.29 8.11 -15.43
C ALA A 75 -19.02 7.45 -14.07
N ASP A 76 -19.61 6.27 -13.83
CA ASP A 76 -19.38 5.50 -12.61
C ASP A 76 -17.94 4.99 -12.49
N LEU A 77 -17.41 4.39 -13.56
CA LEU A 77 -16.03 3.91 -13.59
C LEU A 77 -15.01 5.06 -13.42
N VAL A 78 -15.22 6.17 -14.10
CA VAL A 78 -14.35 7.36 -13.98
C VAL A 78 -14.41 7.93 -12.56
N ARG A 79 -15.59 7.96 -11.94
CA ARG A 79 -15.76 8.38 -10.54
C ARG A 79 -15.02 7.45 -9.59
N GLU A 80 -15.02 6.14 -9.83
CA GLU A 80 -14.27 5.19 -9.00
C GLU A 80 -12.75 5.36 -9.17
N VAL A 81 -12.27 5.55 -10.42
CA VAL A 81 -10.86 5.86 -10.69
C VAL A 81 -10.44 7.13 -9.96
N SER A 82 -11.26 8.19 -9.99
CA SER A 82 -10.98 9.44 -9.26
C SER A 82 -10.79 9.19 -7.78
N LYS A 83 -11.68 8.41 -7.14
CA LYS A 83 -11.55 8.06 -5.72
C LYS A 83 -10.24 7.32 -5.42
N ILE A 84 -9.82 6.40 -6.28
CA ILE A 84 -8.55 5.67 -6.10
C ILE A 84 -7.36 6.61 -6.27
N ILE A 85 -7.40 7.52 -7.25
CA ILE A 85 -6.35 8.54 -7.43
C ILE A 85 -6.26 9.45 -6.20
N ASP A 86 -7.39 9.89 -5.66
CA ASP A 86 -7.43 10.72 -4.45
C ASP A 86 -6.84 9.97 -3.24
N GLN A 87 -7.17 8.68 -3.09
CA GLN A 87 -6.59 7.84 -2.05
C GLN A 87 -5.07 7.68 -2.24
N ILE A 88 -4.60 7.33 -3.45
CA ILE A 88 -3.17 7.25 -3.76
C ILE A 88 -2.46 8.57 -3.44
N SER A 89 -3.03 9.70 -3.85
CA SER A 89 -2.50 11.04 -3.57
C SER A 89 -2.39 11.32 -2.06
N SER A 90 -3.38 10.87 -1.28
CA SER A 90 -3.36 10.96 0.18
C SER A 90 -2.33 10.04 0.87
N PHE A 91 -1.89 8.97 0.19
CA PHE A 91 -0.79 8.08 0.62
C PHE A 91 0.60 8.57 0.18
N LEU A 92 0.67 9.42 -0.86
CA LEU A 92 1.91 10.02 -1.36
C LEU A 92 2.30 11.43 -0.83
N PRO A 93 1.75 12.01 0.26
CA PRO A 93 2.00 13.41 0.61
C PRO A 93 3.45 13.70 1.04
N ASN A 94 4.32 12.69 1.17
CA ASN A 94 5.70 12.80 1.64
C ASN A 94 6.79 12.56 0.58
N GLN A 95 6.47 12.50 -0.72
CA GLN A 95 7.49 12.37 -1.79
C GLN A 95 7.72 13.66 -2.59
N LYS A 96 7.64 14.84 -1.95
CA LYS A 96 8.30 16.05 -2.47
C LYS A 96 9.70 16.15 -1.86
N ILE A 97 10.69 15.62 -2.58
CA ILE A 97 12.11 16.02 -2.46
C ILE A 97 12.46 16.79 -3.73
#